data_AF-A0A238VEJ6-F1
#
_entry.id   AF-A0A238VEJ6-F1
#
_cell.length_a   1.000
_cell.length_b   1.000
_cell.length_c   1.000
_cell.angle_alpha   90.00
_cell.angle_beta   90.00
_cell.angle_gamma   90.00
#
_symmetry.space_group_name_H-M   'P 1'
#
loop_
_entity.id
_entity.type
_entity.pdbx_description
1 polymer ?
#
loop_
_entity_poly.entity_id
_entity_poly.type
_entity_poly.pdbx_seq_one_letter_code
_entity_poly.pdbx_strand_id
1 'polypeptide(L)'
;MKKSALLLVAFLMFLGCQKEQRYTTSSPEIDIAKEHIQSYEDGDWETWKKQYTDDSKIYHNNWDVARTSTEALNGHKLIISRLSSYEYLDEPIFFEMIIDDNGKKWVNFWAVWQGTLKANNTTLKIPVHLSINYKDGKVVEEYGFWDTSKLVEAIDEIAIDGDMSSELIE
;
A
#
# COMPACT_ATOMS: atom_id res chain seq x y z
N MET A 1 20.37 -41.35 -39.37
CA MET A 1 21.35 -40.75 -38.44
C MET A 1 21.30 -39.22 -38.44
N LYS A 2 21.51 -38.51 -39.58
CA LYS A 2 21.47 -37.03 -39.62
C LYS A 2 20.12 -36.39 -39.26
N LYS A 3 18.99 -36.98 -39.71
CA LYS A 3 17.63 -36.47 -39.42
C LYS A 3 17.26 -36.62 -37.93
N SER A 4 17.71 -37.69 -37.29
CA SER A 4 17.46 -38.00 -35.88
C SER A 4 18.23 -37.06 -34.94
N ALA A 5 19.47 -36.69 -35.30
CA ALA A 5 20.25 -35.72 -34.56
C ALA A 5 19.63 -34.31 -34.61
N LEU A 6 19.06 -33.92 -35.76
CA LEU A 6 18.40 -32.62 -35.94
C LEU A 6 17.13 -32.48 -35.09
N LEU A 7 16.34 -33.56 -34.97
CA LEU A 7 15.16 -33.62 -34.11
C LEU A 7 15.50 -33.53 -32.62
N LEU A 8 16.61 -34.13 -32.19
CA LEU A 8 17.07 -34.06 -30.79
C LEU A 8 17.54 -32.65 -30.43
N VAL A 9 18.28 -31.98 -31.33
CA VAL A 9 18.70 -30.58 -31.15
C VAL A 9 17.50 -29.64 -31.13
N ALA A 10 16.49 -29.86 -31.98
CA ALA A 10 15.25 -29.09 -31.95
C ALA A 10 14.46 -29.28 -30.65
N PHE A 11 14.42 -30.50 -30.10
CA PHE A 11 13.78 -30.77 -28.81
C PHE A 11 14.50 -30.11 -27.62
N LEU A 12 15.84 -30.11 -27.63
CA LEU A 12 16.66 -29.44 -26.61
C LEU A 12 16.50 -27.90 -26.62
N MET A 13 16.16 -27.29 -27.76
CA MET A 13 15.88 -25.85 -27.83
C MET A 13 14.59 -25.45 -27.10
N PHE A 14 13.60 -26.33 -26.95
CA PHE A 14 12.38 -26.05 -26.19
C PHE A 14 12.59 -26.09 -24.66
N LEU A 15 13.63 -26.77 -24.18
CA LEU A 15 14.01 -26.78 -22.76
C LEU A 15 14.81 -25.52 -22.36
N GLY A 16 15.29 -24.75 -23.34
CA GLY A 16 16.28 -23.70 -23.13
C GLY A 16 15.76 -22.36 -22.59
N CYS A 17 14.45 -22.18 -22.40
CA CYS A 17 13.93 -20.89 -21.92
C CYS A 17 12.54 -20.96 -21.28
N GLN A 18 12.41 -21.59 -20.12
CA GLN A 18 11.39 -21.19 -19.15
C GLN A 18 12.04 -20.23 -18.16
N LYS A 19 12.09 -18.93 -18.51
CA LYS A 19 12.36 -17.91 -17.49
C LYS A 19 11.13 -17.87 -16.59
N GLU A 20 11.33 -18.03 -15.29
CA GLU A 20 10.26 -17.85 -14.31
C GLU A 20 9.62 -16.48 -14.50
N GLN A 21 8.29 -16.43 -14.61
CA GLN A 21 7.58 -15.17 -14.74
C GLN A 21 7.62 -14.46 -13.40
N ARG A 22 8.54 -13.49 -13.29
CA ARG A 22 8.78 -12.73 -12.05
C ARG A 22 8.00 -11.43 -11.96
N TYR A 23 7.28 -11.03 -13.01
CA TYR A 23 6.41 -9.85 -13.03
C TYR A 23 5.00 -10.23 -13.48
N THR A 24 3.99 -9.66 -12.85
CA THR A 24 2.59 -9.79 -13.26
C THR A 24 1.75 -8.61 -12.80
N THR A 25 0.65 -8.33 -13.50
CA THR A 25 -0.41 -7.40 -13.09
C THR A 25 -1.67 -8.12 -12.59
N SER A 26 -1.59 -9.46 -12.47
CA SER A 26 -2.67 -10.32 -11.98
C SER A 26 -2.08 -11.44 -11.12
N SER A 27 -2.51 -11.50 -9.86
CA SER A 27 -2.11 -12.52 -8.88
C SER A 27 -3.08 -12.52 -7.70
N PRO A 28 -3.17 -13.62 -6.93
CA PRO A 28 -3.90 -13.63 -5.67
C PRO A 28 -3.44 -12.56 -4.69
N GLU A 29 -2.13 -12.25 -4.67
CA GLU A 29 -1.58 -11.19 -3.82
C GLU A 29 -2.10 -9.80 -4.22
N ILE A 30 -2.24 -9.52 -5.52
CA ILE A 30 -2.85 -8.28 -6.01
C ILE A 30 -4.34 -8.20 -5.63
N ASP A 31 -5.06 -9.33 -5.64
CA ASP A 31 -6.47 -9.34 -5.24
C ASP A 31 -6.62 -9.03 -3.74
N ILE A 32 -5.72 -9.55 -2.90
CA ILE A 32 -5.64 -9.17 -1.48
C ILE A 32 -5.30 -7.69 -1.32
N ALA A 33 -4.37 -7.16 -2.12
CA ALA A 33 -4.03 -5.72 -2.09
C ALA A 33 -5.21 -4.83 -2.50
N LYS A 34 -6.08 -5.26 -3.41
CA LYS A 34 -7.32 -4.52 -3.74
C LYS A 34 -8.31 -4.54 -2.58
N GLU A 35 -8.51 -5.70 -1.95
CA GLU A 35 -9.35 -5.82 -0.75
C GLU A 35 -8.77 -4.97 0.40
N HIS A 36 -7.44 -4.88 0.50
CA HIS A 36 -6.77 -4.01 1.47
C HIS A 36 -7.19 -2.54 1.32
N ILE A 37 -7.12 -2.02 0.09
CA ILE A 37 -7.51 -0.64 -0.21
C ILE A 37 -9.01 -0.43 0.03
N GLN A 38 -9.85 -1.35 -0.44
CA GLN A 38 -11.29 -1.26 -0.25
C GLN A 38 -11.67 -1.29 1.23
N SER A 39 -11.10 -2.20 2.03
CA SER A 39 -11.37 -2.28 3.47
C SER A 39 -10.92 -1.02 4.22
N TYR A 40 -9.86 -0.35 3.76
CA TYR A 40 -9.46 0.95 4.29
C TYR A 40 -10.49 2.05 3.99
N GLU A 41 -10.95 2.16 2.74
CA GLU A 41 -11.95 3.14 2.31
C GLU A 41 -13.30 2.94 3.00
N ASP A 42 -13.73 1.68 3.12
CA ASP A 42 -14.99 1.29 3.77
C ASP A 42 -14.91 1.39 5.31
N GLY A 43 -13.70 1.55 5.86
CA GLY A 43 -13.46 1.50 7.30
C GLY A 43 -13.70 0.12 7.93
N ASP A 44 -13.62 -0.94 7.13
CA ASP A 44 -13.68 -2.34 7.58
C ASP A 44 -12.34 -2.75 8.20
N TRP A 45 -12.12 -2.27 9.42
CA TRP A 45 -10.87 -2.50 10.15
C TRP A 45 -10.64 -3.95 10.56
N GLU A 46 -11.70 -4.77 10.62
CA GLU A 46 -11.58 -6.20 10.91
C GLU A 46 -10.97 -6.93 9.72
N THR A 47 -11.49 -6.70 8.51
CA THR A 47 -10.92 -7.24 7.27
C THR A 47 -9.51 -6.72 7.04
N TRP A 48 -9.31 -5.39 7.17
CA TRP A 48 -8.00 -4.76 7.01
C TRP A 48 -6.95 -5.40 7.94
N LYS A 49 -7.28 -5.52 9.24
CA LYS A 49 -6.35 -6.06 10.24
C LYS A 49 -6.06 -7.54 10.00
N LYS A 50 -7.08 -8.31 9.59
CA LYS A 50 -6.94 -9.74 9.32
C LYS A 50 -5.93 -10.04 8.21
N GLN A 51 -5.66 -9.13 7.29
CA GLN A 51 -4.71 -9.37 6.20
C GLN A 51 -3.24 -9.41 6.65
N TYR A 52 -2.92 -8.88 7.83
CA TYR A 52 -1.57 -8.86 8.38
C TYR A 52 -1.28 -10.09 9.24
N THR A 53 0.00 -10.47 9.34
CA THR A 53 0.47 -11.34 10.43
C THR A 53 0.64 -10.53 11.73
N ASP A 54 0.66 -11.22 12.87
CA ASP A 54 0.89 -10.58 14.18
C ASP A 54 2.27 -9.91 14.24
N ASP A 55 3.29 -10.52 13.61
CA ASP A 55 4.68 -10.03 13.56
C ASP A 55 5.00 -9.18 12.32
N SER A 56 3.97 -8.70 11.61
CA SER A 56 4.16 -7.87 10.41
C SER A 56 4.90 -6.58 10.72
N LYS A 57 5.78 -6.16 9.81
CA LYS A 57 6.57 -4.93 9.93
C LYS A 57 6.12 -3.88 8.93
N ILE A 58 5.65 -2.74 9.43
CA ILE A 58 5.10 -1.67 8.60
C ILE A 58 5.95 -0.41 8.71
N TYR A 59 6.48 0.03 7.57
CA TYR A 59 7.45 1.11 7.43
C TYR A 59 6.83 2.26 6.64
N HIS A 60 5.98 3.05 7.30
CA HIS A 60 5.38 4.23 6.66
C HIS A 60 6.22 5.48 6.92
N ASN A 61 6.78 6.05 5.85
CA ASN A 61 7.70 7.20 5.85
C ASN A 61 8.89 7.05 6.82
N ASN A 62 9.35 5.83 7.02
CA ASN A 62 10.48 5.49 7.88
C ASN A 62 11.15 4.22 7.34
N TRP A 63 12.48 4.16 7.34
CA TRP A 63 13.23 2.97 6.88
C TRP A 63 13.69 2.05 8.02
N ASP A 64 13.79 2.59 9.23
CA ASP A 64 14.52 1.96 10.33
C ASP A 64 13.58 1.43 11.43
N VAL A 65 12.44 2.10 11.62
CA VAL A 65 11.51 1.82 12.72
C VAL A 65 10.19 1.29 12.16
N ALA A 66 9.98 -0.02 12.33
CA ALA A 66 8.72 -0.67 12.00
C ALA A 66 7.64 -0.34 13.03
N ARG A 67 6.41 -0.21 12.55
CA ARG A 67 5.18 -0.27 13.33
C ARG A 67 4.56 -1.66 13.22
N THR A 68 3.85 -2.05 14.26
CA THR A 68 2.89 -3.16 14.18
C THR A 68 1.67 -2.73 13.35
N SER A 69 0.93 -3.70 12.82
CA SER A 69 -0.36 -3.43 12.15
C SER A 69 -1.41 -2.78 13.06
N THR A 70 -1.30 -2.92 14.38
CA THR A 70 -2.19 -2.20 15.32
C THR A 70 -1.82 -0.71 15.40
N GLU A 71 -0.54 -0.39 15.47
CA GLU A 71 -0.08 1.00 15.50
C GLU A 71 -0.37 1.71 14.18
N ALA A 72 -0.16 1.04 13.04
CA ALA A 72 -0.52 1.58 11.73
C ALA A 72 -2.03 1.86 11.63
N LEU A 73 -2.88 0.92 12.03
CA LEU A 73 -4.34 1.09 12.08
C LEU A 73 -4.76 2.27 12.95
N ASN A 74 -4.14 2.42 14.13
CA ASN A 74 -4.42 3.56 15.01
C ASN A 74 -4.01 4.90 14.36
N GLY A 75 -2.89 4.92 13.63
CA GLY A 75 -2.47 6.07 12.84
C GLY A 75 -3.49 6.45 11.76
N HIS A 76 -3.99 5.47 11.01
CA HIS A 76 -5.04 5.68 10.01
C HIS A 76 -6.32 6.24 10.65
N LYS A 77 -6.82 5.63 11.73
CA LYS A 77 -8.01 6.12 12.45
C LYS A 77 -7.83 7.54 12.97
N LEU A 78 -6.65 7.87 13.46
CA LEU A 78 -6.33 9.21 13.95
C LEU A 78 -6.39 10.25 12.82
N ILE A 79 -5.81 9.95 11.65
CA ILE A 79 -5.89 10.85 10.48
C ILE A 79 -7.34 10.97 10.02
N ILE A 80 -8.03 9.85 9.79
CA ILE A 80 -9.43 9.79 9.33
C ILE A 80 -10.38 10.55 10.26
N SER A 81 -10.15 10.53 11.58
CA SER A 81 -10.98 11.27 12.54
C SER A 81 -11.06 12.78 12.25
N ARG A 82 -10.07 13.34 11.55
CA ARG A 82 -9.98 14.75 11.16
C ARG A 82 -10.58 15.04 9.78
N LEU A 83 -11.05 14.02 9.07
CA LEU A 83 -11.54 14.11 7.68
C LEU A 83 -13.06 13.97 7.59
N SER A 84 -13.70 14.80 6.77
CA SER A 84 -15.12 14.68 6.43
C SER A 84 -15.34 13.63 5.34
N SER A 85 -14.35 13.41 4.47
CA SER A 85 -14.31 12.31 3.50
C SER A 85 -12.87 11.91 3.21
N TYR A 86 -12.69 10.68 2.74
CA TYR A 86 -11.42 10.18 2.21
C TYR A 86 -11.67 9.03 1.24
N GLU A 87 -10.81 8.91 0.23
CA GLU A 87 -10.87 7.89 -0.82
C GLU A 87 -9.52 7.82 -1.54
N TYR A 88 -9.29 6.77 -2.31
CA TYR A 88 -8.33 6.75 -3.40
C TYR A 88 -9.07 7.13 -4.69
N LEU A 89 -8.43 7.93 -5.54
CA LEU A 89 -9.00 8.23 -6.86
C LEU A 89 -9.05 6.96 -7.72
N ASP A 90 -10.15 6.77 -8.46
CA ASP A 90 -10.30 5.65 -9.41
C ASP A 90 -9.15 5.56 -10.41
N GLU A 91 -8.61 6.72 -10.82
CA GLU A 91 -7.47 6.84 -11.72
C GLU A 91 -6.58 8.03 -11.32
N PRO A 92 -5.24 7.89 -11.33
CA PRO A 92 -4.50 6.68 -11.64
C PRO A 92 -4.43 5.69 -10.46
N ILE A 93 -4.63 4.40 -10.74
CA ILE A 93 -4.39 3.31 -9.80
C ILE A 93 -3.60 2.18 -10.49
N PHE A 94 -2.49 1.76 -9.89
CA PHE A 94 -1.64 0.71 -10.46
C PHE A 94 -1.36 -0.37 -9.43
N PHE A 95 -1.51 -1.62 -9.86
CA PHE A 95 -1.07 -2.79 -9.13
C PHE A 95 -0.15 -3.61 -10.03
N GLU A 96 1.03 -3.90 -9.52
CA GLU A 96 1.96 -4.86 -10.11
C GLU A 96 2.51 -5.74 -9.00
N MET A 97 2.92 -6.96 -9.35
CA MET A 97 3.61 -7.84 -8.44
C MET A 97 4.93 -8.28 -9.07
N ILE A 98 5.98 -8.25 -8.27
CA ILE A 98 7.26 -8.86 -8.60
C ILE A 98 7.60 -10.02 -7.66
N ILE A 99 8.44 -10.93 -8.15
CA ILE A 99 9.15 -11.92 -7.34
C ILE A 99 10.61 -11.48 -7.27
N ASP A 100 11.11 -11.20 -6.06
CA ASP A 100 12.50 -10.77 -5.85
C ASP A 100 13.50 -11.94 -5.93
N ASP A 101 14.80 -11.64 -5.84
CA ASP A 101 15.85 -12.66 -6.00
C ASP A 101 15.86 -13.72 -4.88
N ASN A 102 15.13 -13.47 -3.79
CA ASN A 102 14.93 -14.38 -2.68
C ASN A 102 13.59 -15.12 -2.77
N GLY A 103 12.84 -14.96 -3.86
CA GLY A 103 11.53 -15.58 -4.05
C GLY A 103 10.39 -14.90 -3.29
N LYS A 104 10.62 -13.72 -2.70
CA LYS A 104 9.56 -12.95 -2.03
C LYS A 104 8.64 -12.31 -3.07
N LYS A 105 7.33 -12.38 -2.82
CA LYS A 105 6.31 -11.71 -3.63
C LYS A 105 6.04 -10.32 -3.09
N TRP A 106 6.26 -9.30 -3.91
CA TRP A 106 6.05 -7.90 -3.58
C TRP A 106 4.99 -7.32 -4.49
N VAL A 107 3.88 -6.85 -3.92
CA VAL A 107 2.90 -6.05 -4.66
C VAL A 107 3.28 -4.59 -4.50
N ASN A 108 3.52 -3.91 -5.62
CA ASN A 108 3.67 -2.47 -5.67
C ASN A 108 2.32 -1.86 -6.03
N PHE A 109 1.91 -0.90 -5.22
CA PHE A 109 0.70 -0.11 -5.40
C PHE A 109 1.08 1.36 -5.56
N TRP A 110 0.47 2.00 -6.54
CA TRP A 110 0.60 3.44 -6.79
C TRP A 110 -0.79 4.02 -6.99
N ALA A 111 -1.12 5.05 -6.22
CA ALA A 111 -2.39 5.74 -6.35
C ALA A 111 -2.30 7.19 -5.87
N VAL A 112 -3.40 7.91 -6.01
CA VAL A 112 -3.60 9.21 -5.38
C VAL A 112 -4.65 9.05 -4.30
N TRP A 113 -4.25 9.23 -3.05
CA TRP A 113 -5.16 9.35 -1.92
C TRP A 113 -5.71 10.77 -1.86
N GLN A 114 -6.99 10.90 -1.56
CA GLN A 114 -7.69 12.16 -1.38
C GLN A 114 -8.38 12.18 -0.01
N GLY A 115 -8.31 13.32 0.68
CA GLY A 115 -9.02 13.51 1.94
C GLY A 115 -9.45 14.96 2.11
N THR A 116 -10.67 15.17 2.63
CA THR A 116 -11.20 16.50 2.90
C THR A 116 -11.20 16.76 4.40
N LEU A 117 -10.58 17.85 4.84
CA LEU A 117 -10.47 18.21 6.26
C LEU A 117 -11.81 18.71 6.81
N LYS A 118 -12.19 18.28 8.02
CA LYS A 118 -13.41 18.76 8.70
C LYS A 118 -13.36 20.24 9.05
N ALA A 119 -12.18 20.77 9.36
CA ALA A 119 -12.05 22.10 9.95
C ALA A 119 -12.29 23.23 8.95
N ASN A 120 -11.78 23.08 7.72
CA ASN A 120 -11.80 24.14 6.71
C ASN A 120 -12.28 23.67 5.33
N ASN A 121 -12.73 22.41 5.21
CA ASN A 121 -13.15 21.79 3.95
C ASN A 121 -12.07 21.76 2.85
N THR A 122 -10.80 21.92 3.19
CA THR A 122 -9.70 21.78 2.22
C THR A 122 -9.56 20.31 1.84
N THR A 123 -9.57 20.03 0.54
CA THR A 123 -9.28 18.71 -0.01
C THR A 123 -7.80 18.59 -0.36
N LEU A 124 -7.14 17.62 0.25
CA LEU A 124 -5.76 17.24 -0.02
C LEU A 124 -5.72 16.11 -1.04
N LYS A 125 -4.73 16.14 -1.93
CA LYS A 125 -4.38 15.05 -2.83
C LYS A 125 -2.93 14.66 -2.60
N ILE A 126 -2.71 13.39 -2.26
CA ILE A 126 -1.43 12.86 -1.81
C ILE A 126 -1.11 11.61 -2.65
N PRO A 127 -0.06 11.63 -3.50
CA PRO A 127 0.44 10.42 -4.13
C PRO A 127 0.95 9.44 -3.08
N VAL A 128 0.55 8.18 -3.23
CA VAL A 128 0.92 7.09 -2.34
C VAL A 128 1.61 6.00 -3.14
N HIS A 129 2.75 5.53 -2.63
CA HIS A 129 3.36 4.28 -3.06
C HIS A 129 3.42 3.31 -1.89
N LEU A 130 2.92 2.10 -2.09
CA LEU A 130 3.13 0.97 -1.17
C LEU A 130 3.90 -0.14 -1.88
N SER A 131 4.78 -0.82 -1.14
CA SER A 131 5.40 -2.09 -1.53
C SER A 131 5.14 -3.11 -0.43
N ILE A 132 4.35 -4.14 -0.75
CA ILE A 132 3.74 -5.04 0.23
C ILE A 132 4.24 -6.46 -0.02
N ASN A 133 4.94 -7.04 0.95
CA ASN A 133 5.38 -8.41 0.89
C ASN A 133 4.33 -9.37 1.45
N TYR A 134 3.95 -10.35 0.62
CA TYR A 134 3.03 -11.40 1.00
C TYR A 134 3.73 -12.73 1.23
N LYS A 135 3.32 -13.41 2.29
CA LYS A 135 3.66 -14.80 2.59
C LYS A 135 2.40 -15.53 3.01
N ASP A 136 2.09 -16.64 2.35
CA ASP A 136 0.91 -17.47 2.64
C ASP A 136 -0.42 -16.68 2.68
N GLY A 137 -0.56 -15.69 1.78
CA GLY A 137 -1.75 -14.83 1.70
C GLY A 137 -1.87 -13.78 2.80
N LYS A 138 -0.81 -13.54 3.57
CA LYS A 138 -0.75 -12.50 4.62
C LYS A 138 0.38 -11.51 4.37
N VAL A 139 0.16 -10.26 4.77
CA VAL A 139 1.19 -9.22 4.78
C VAL A 139 2.16 -9.50 5.92
N VAL A 140 3.44 -9.66 5.58
CA VAL A 140 4.53 -9.84 6.57
C VAL A 140 5.43 -8.61 6.67
N GLU A 141 5.48 -7.80 5.62
CA GLU A 141 6.30 -6.60 5.55
C GLU A 141 5.66 -5.61 4.58
N GLU A 142 5.62 -4.33 4.93
CA GLU A 142 5.05 -3.27 4.10
C GLU A 142 5.90 -2.01 4.21
N TYR A 143 6.20 -1.41 3.06
CA TYR A 143 6.79 -0.08 2.97
C TYR A 143 5.78 0.86 2.34
N GLY A 144 5.59 2.02 2.94
CA GLY A 144 4.67 3.03 2.43
C GLY A 144 5.29 4.41 2.44
N PHE A 145 5.23 5.10 1.31
CA PHE A 145 5.80 6.43 1.17
C PHE A 145 4.82 7.40 0.51
N TRP A 146 4.65 8.54 1.17
CA TRP A 146 3.80 9.63 0.72
C TRP A 146 4.20 10.93 1.41
N ASP A 147 3.91 12.05 0.76
CA ASP A 147 4.18 13.37 1.34
C ASP A 147 3.19 13.69 2.47
N THR A 148 3.68 13.76 3.70
CA THR A 148 2.89 14.13 4.88
C THR A 148 2.88 15.62 5.17
N SER A 149 3.69 16.44 4.49
CA SER A 149 3.87 17.85 4.87
C SER A 149 2.54 18.59 4.84
N LYS A 150 1.76 18.42 3.78
CA LYS A 150 0.45 19.05 3.61
C LYS A 150 -0.58 18.59 4.64
N LEU A 151 -0.48 17.34 5.09
CA LEU A 151 -1.36 16.81 6.14
C LEU A 151 -0.97 17.40 7.50
N VAL A 152 0.34 17.51 7.77
CA VAL A 152 0.86 18.10 9.01
C VAL A 152 0.54 19.59 9.08
N GLU A 153 0.88 20.36 8.03
CA GLU A 153 0.57 21.79 7.92
C GLU A 153 -0.90 22.06 8.20
N ALA A 154 -1.78 21.28 7.56
CA ALA A 154 -3.21 21.49 7.72
C ALA A 154 -3.74 21.03 9.09
N ILE A 155 -3.09 20.08 9.77
CA ILE A 155 -3.43 19.71 11.15
C ILE A 155 -2.93 20.77 12.14
N ASP A 156 -1.73 21.32 11.92
CA ASP A 156 -1.12 22.33 12.77
C ASP A 156 -1.89 23.66 12.70
N GLU A 157 -2.33 24.09 11.50
CA GLU A 157 -3.21 25.26 11.34
C GLU A 157 -4.50 25.12 12.17
N ILE A 158 -5.11 23.93 12.18
CA ILE A 158 -6.32 23.65 12.95
C ILE A 158 -6.06 23.69 14.46
N ALA A 159 -4.92 23.17 14.90
CA ALA A 159 -4.54 23.18 16.32
C ALA A 159 -4.32 24.61 16.83
N ILE A 160 -3.67 25.46 16.02
CA ILE A 160 -3.43 26.87 16.33
C ILE A 160 -4.75 27.66 16.36
N ASP A 161 -5.63 27.49 15.37
CA ASP A 161 -6.92 28.18 15.33
C ASP A 161 -7.83 27.77 16.50
N GLY A 162 -7.80 26.48 16.89
CA GLY A 162 -8.52 25.98 18.05
C GLY A 162 -8.07 26.62 19.36
N ASP A 163 -6.76 26.73 19.57
CA ASP A 163 -6.15 27.34 20.76
C ASP A 163 -6.48 28.84 20.84
N MET A 164 -6.28 29.57 19.74
CA MET A 164 -6.62 30.99 19.63
C MET A 164 -8.11 31.27 19.82
N SER A 165 -9.00 30.38 19.35
CA SER A 165 -10.45 30.53 19.57
C SER A 165 -10.86 30.30 21.03
N SER A 166 -10.12 29.46 21.76
CA SER A 166 -10.37 29.17 23.17
C SER A 166 -9.89 30.30 24.10
N GLU A 167 -8.78 30.97 23.76
CA GLU A 167 -8.28 32.15 24.48
C GLU A 167 -9.15 33.40 24.25
N LEU A 168 -9.90 33.48 23.13
CA LEU A 168 -10.81 34.60 22.84
C LEU A 168 -12.20 34.45 23.47
N ILE A 169 -12.48 33.33 24.15
CA ILE A 169 -13.76 33.03 24.81
C ILE A 169 -13.65 33.09 26.36
N GLU A 170 -12.45 33.26 26.92
CA GLU A 170 -12.24 33.66 28.33
C GLU A 170 -12.21 35.19 28.53
#